data_AF-A0A2N7QPK7-F1
#
_entry.id   AF-A0A2N7QPK7-F1
#
_cell.length_a   1.000
_cell.length_b   1.000
_cell.length_c   1.000
_cell.angle_alpha   90.00
_cell.angle_beta   90.00
_cell.angle_gamma   90.00
#
_symmetry.space_group_name_H-M   'P 1'
#
loop_
_entity.id
_entity.type
_entity.pdbx_description
1 polymer ?
#
loop_
_entity_poly.entity_id
_entity_poly.type
_entity_poly.pdbx_seq_one_letter_code
_entity_poly.pdbx_strand_id
1 'polypeptide(L)'
;MMPVVPVVGWPLRKAGRLVVTLVLGLVFACSPLATWSASHSHHTSADSPAKSQEPAGPQAPQDSTAEQRIVVHKNVGDATDVRVSVGIPFPPSVLRDVQQIRILDASGNEIPSHVTATLLWYARDRSIRAVRAQFQAQLVKGEGTYYFAMGKPRTKDIPGWPYVQELVPDANGVRVAAALATLEPAWLCASLIAGPQVPAPKGEAYANYVSTQFEWARKLPADDHTAWLFDRPSTLFKAYIRTGRLDYLQAADESYHFYMKYIKRDGMPFSPFCGGGWTYGKEPCDVKYVYVEPILLALALTGDDSEHDAELVDKMVILWRHNGWSGEAGPYTEPGERFTERLAGLGLLATINAYELTGTTHYLELARERVNWLYDHQRNNPDKLGDDGSWRNSWNLHEDDSWNPDRDVRGTSPWMSENIIDGLWHTWLVTGDKRIPEMITAFGRYMERYGWIDVSTIVQGHDWRNPCSGSNGQIAWYWASSQANHKKLADIEDSDGWYSDAHNVELVMPMAAAYYFERDPAQSAAYKKRIDAVSTSYNTECAQIGETLRRFNWNNRGAGVAMWFLQQPPGSGATAPVATHTAP
;
A
#
# COMPACT_ATOMS: atom_id res chain seq x y z
N MET A 1 -14.04 -59.53 -6.80
CA MET A 1 -12.87 -59.89 -5.98
C MET A 1 -11.62 -59.27 -6.60
N MET A 2 -11.19 -58.13 -6.06
CA MET A 2 -9.87 -57.52 -6.18
C MET A 2 -9.65 -56.69 -4.91
N PRO A 3 -8.41 -56.55 -4.41
CA PRO A 3 -8.15 -56.33 -2.99
C PRO A 3 -8.07 -54.84 -2.60
N VAL A 4 -8.46 -54.59 -1.34
CA VAL A 4 -8.41 -53.32 -0.62
C VAL A 4 -7.01 -53.11 -0.04
N VAL A 5 -6.46 -51.90 -0.19
CA VAL A 5 -5.22 -51.44 0.46
C VAL A 5 -5.58 -50.46 1.58
N PRO A 6 -5.02 -50.56 2.80
CA PRO A 6 -5.42 -49.74 3.93
C PRO A 6 -4.64 -48.41 4.02
N VAL A 7 -5.34 -47.38 4.47
CA VAL A 7 -4.82 -46.06 4.81
C VAL A 7 -4.22 -46.12 6.23
N VAL A 8 -2.95 -45.73 6.36
CA VAL A 8 -2.24 -45.60 7.64
C VAL A 8 -2.42 -44.17 8.16
N GLY A 9 -3.09 -44.04 9.31
CA GLY A 9 -3.27 -42.78 10.02
C GLY A 9 -2.00 -42.32 10.75
N TRP A 10 -1.80 -41.00 10.79
CA TRP A 10 -0.78 -40.33 11.61
C TRP A 10 -1.41 -39.69 12.85
N PRO A 11 -0.70 -39.66 14.00
CA PRO A 11 -1.31 -39.34 15.28
C PRO A 11 -1.32 -37.84 15.60
N LEU A 12 -2.43 -37.42 16.20
CA LEU A 12 -2.62 -36.15 16.92
C LEU A 12 -1.60 -36.01 18.06
N ARG A 13 -0.79 -34.95 18.02
CA ARG A 13 -0.02 -34.49 19.19
C ARG A 13 -0.78 -33.38 19.91
N LYS A 14 -1.25 -33.69 21.11
CA LYS A 14 -1.69 -32.71 22.12
C LYS A 14 -0.47 -32.03 22.73
N ALA A 15 -0.43 -30.69 22.74
CA ALA A 15 0.48 -29.93 23.57
C ALA A 15 -0.28 -29.35 24.77
N GLY A 16 0.25 -29.60 25.97
CA GLY A 16 -0.36 -29.29 27.25
C GLY A 16 -0.29 -27.81 27.63
N ARG A 17 -1.30 -27.40 28.39
CA ARG A 17 -1.41 -26.11 29.07
C ARG A 17 -0.35 -25.99 30.16
N LEU A 18 0.40 -24.89 30.16
CA LEU A 18 1.20 -24.46 31.31
C LEU A 18 0.38 -23.45 32.12
N VAL A 19 0.17 -23.78 33.40
CA VAL A 19 -0.47 -22.93 34.41
C VAL A 19 0.61 -22.03 35.02
N VAL A 20 0.39 -20.73 35.05
CA VAL A 20 1.17 -19.80 35.87
C VAL A 20 0.25 -19.17 36.91
N THR A 21 0.58 -19.43 38.17
CA THR A 21 -0.16 -19.04 39.36
C THR A 21 0.12 -17.57 39.73
N LEU A 22 -0.95 -16.81 39.93
CA LEU A 22 -0.96 -15.44 40.46
C LEU A 22 -0.78 -15.49 42.00
N VAL A 23 0.09 -14.64 42.56
CA VAL A 23 0.11 -14.38 44.02
C VAL A 23 -0.22 -12.91 44.26
N LEU A 24 -1.36 -12.69 44.92
CA LEU A 24 -1.81 -11.43 45.48
C LEU A 24 -1.09 -11.12 46.80
N GLY A 25 -0.72 -9.85 46.99
CA GLY A 25 -0.35 -9.26 48.28
C GLY A 25 -0.93 -7.85 48.42
N LEU A 26 -1.87 -7.70 49.35
CA LEU A 26 -2.63 -6.51 49.80
C LEU A 26 -2.08 -6.20 51.22
N VAL A 27 -1.69 -4.99 51.69
CA VAL A 27 -2.52 -3.83 52.15
C VAL A 27 -1.63 -2.81 52.91
N PHE A 28 -1.83 -1.52 52.57
CA PHE A 28 -1.85 -0.23 53.32
C PHE A 28 -0.89 0.18 54.47
N ALA A 29 -0.40 1.43 54.38
CA ALA A 29 -0.53 2.54 55.37
C ALA A 29 -0.06 3.90 54.75
N CYS A 30 -0.94 4.87 54.45
CA CYS A 30 -1.33 6.08 55.24
C CYS A 30 -0.33 7.28 55.33
N SER A 31 -0.59 8.30 54.50
CA SER A 31 -0.63 9.78 54.76
C SER A 31 0.66 10.59 55.11
N PRO A 32 0.71 11.94 54.99
CA PRO A 32 -0.27 12.93 54.49
C PRO A 32 0.25 14.00 53.48
N LEU A 33 -0.71 14.83 53.06
CA LEU A 33 -0.69 16.09 52.30
C LEU A 33 0.44 17.09 52.63
N ALA A 34 0.93 17.79 51.60
CA ALA A 34 1.47 19.14 51.72
C ALA A 34 1.10 19.99 50.50
N THR A 35 0.21 20.94 50.72
CA THR A 35 -0.18 22.04 49.84
C THR A 35 0.89 23.13 49.84
N TRP A 36 1.44 23.51 48.68
CA TRP A 36 2.17 24.78 48.54
C TRP A 36 1.72 25.50 47.29
N SER A 37 0.92 26.55 47.52
CA SER A 37 0.65 27.63 46.59
C SER A 37 1.45 28.85 47.04
N ALA A 38 2.25 29.43 46.15
CA ALA A 38 2.73 30.81 46.27
C ALA A 38 3.04 31.38 44.89
N SER A 39 2.23 32.36 44.50
CA SER A 39 2.48 33.34 43.46
C SER A 39 3.51 34.37 43.94
N HIS A 40 4.43 34.81 43.06
CA HIS A 40 4.67 36.25 42.77
C HIS A 40 5.79 36.51 41.74
N SER A 41 5.42 37.42 40.81
CA SER A 41 6.19 38.52 40.20
C SER A 41 7.35 38.29 39.21
N HIS A 42 7.09 38.84 38.02
CA HIS A 42 7.98 39.47 37.04
C HIS A 42 9.41 39.85 37.48
N HIS A 43 10.41 39.50 36.66
CA HIS A 43 11.24 40.49 35.94
C HIS A 43 12.20 39.84 34.91
N THR A 44 12.34 40.55 33.78
CA THR A 44 13.52 40.68 32.90
C THR A 44 14.04 39.51 32.05
N SER A 45 13.72 39.60 30.76
CA SER A 45 14.63 39.61 29.59
C SER A 45 16.01 38.95 29.71
N ALA A 46 16.22 37.86 28.95
CA ALA A 46 17.52 37.46 28.44
C ALA A 46 17.36 36.66 27.14
N ASP A 47 17.89 37.23 26.06
CA ASP A 47 18.40 36.65 24.82
C ASP A 47 17.89 35.28 24.36
N SER A 48 17.11 35.31 23.27
CA SER A 48 16.90 34.14 22.42
C SER A 48 18.23 33.74 21.76
N PRO A 49 18.70 32.48 21.89
CA PRO A 49 19.85 32.04 21.13
C PRO A 49 19.48 32.03 19.65
N ALA A 50 20.31 32.69 18.85
CA ALA A 50 20.20 32.71 17.40
C ALA A 50 20.06 31.28 16.87
N LYS A 51 18.98 31.02 16.14
CA LYS A 51 18.84 29.81 15.32
C LYS A 51 20.05 29.76 14.40
N SER A 52 20.94 28.81 14.68
CA SER A 52 21.96 28.38 13.72
C SER A 52 21.24 27.98 12.44
N GLN A 53 21.37 28.82 11.40
CA GLN A 53 20.95 28.48 10.05
C GLN A 53 21.73 27.23 9.65
N GLU A 54 20.98 26.16 9.42
CA GLU A 54 21.46 24.97 8.73
C GLU A 54 22.13 25.43 7.42
N PRO A 55 23.34 24.97 7.08
CA PRO A 55 24.04 25.42 5.89
C PRO A 55 23.16 25.21 4.66
N ALA A 56 23.00 26.27 3.86
CA ALA A 56 22.24 26.20 2.62
C ALA A 56 22.78 25.07 1.76
N GLY A 57 21.91 24.12 1.40
CA GLY A 57 22.26 23.03 0.48
C GLY A 57 22.78 23.58 -0.86
N PRO A 58 23.46 22.74 -1.67
CA PRO A 58 23.95 23.16 -2.98
C PRO A 58 22.83 23.78 -3.81
N GLN A 59 23.07 24.99 -4.32
CA GLN A 59 22.11 25.73 -5.13
C GLN A 59 21.87 24.98 -6.46
N ALA A 60 20.60 24.88 -6.87
CA ALA A 60 20.26 24.25 -8.14
C ALA A 60 20.88 25.01 -9.34
N PRO A 61 21.30 24.31 -10.40
CA PRO A 61 21.76 24.92 -11.65
C PRO A 61 20.72 25.87 -12.25
N GLN A 62 21.16 26.88 -13.01
CA GLN A 62 20.29 27.89 -13.64
C GLN A 62 19.16 27.30 -14.51
N ASP A 63 19.40 26.15 -15.12
CA ASP A 63 18.46 25.45 -16.02
C ASP A 63 17.59 24.40 -15.28
N SER A 64 17.62 24.35 -13.95
CA SER A 64 16.94 23.34 -13.14
C SER A 64 16.39 23.94 -11.83
N THR A 65 15.60 23.17 -11.09
CA THR A 65 15.09 23.55 -9.75
C THR A 65 15.56 22.56 -8.68
N ALA A 66 15.37 22.91 -7.41
CA ALA A 66 15.72 22.01 -6.31
C ALA A 66 14.93 20.70 -6.36
N GLU A 67 13.68 20.74 -6.81
CA GLU A 67 12.78 19.58 -6.99
C GLU A 67 13.27 18.61 -8.09
N GLN A 68 14.17 19.05 -8.97
CA GLN A 68 14.70 18.25 -10.05
C GLN A 68 16.06 17.62 -9.75
N ARG A 69 16.45 17.65 -8.46
CA ARG A 69 17.69 17.04 -7.98
C ARG A 69 17.61 15.52 -8.06
N ILE A 70 18.73 14.94 -8.46
CA ILE A 70 19.01 13.51 -8.43
C ILE A 70 20.21 13.33 -7.50
N VAL A 71 20.07 12.50 -6.47
CA VAL A 71 21.21 12.08 -5.65
C VAL A 71 21.48 10.62 -5.92
N VAL A 72 22.63 10.33 -6.54
CA VAL A 72 23.07 8.96 -6.78
C VAL A 72 23.85 8.50 -5.56
N HIS A 73 23.43 7.40 -4.96
CA HIS A 73 24.05 6.79 -3.80
C HIS A 73 24.64 5.45 -4.18
N LYS A 74 25.81 5.17 -3.62
CA LYS A 74 26.37 3.81 -3.60
C LYS A 74 25.41 2.92 -2.82
N ASN A 75 24.92 1.86 -3.45
CA ASN A 75 24.06 0.88 -2.79
C ASN A 75 24.88 -0.31 -2.29
N VAL A 76 25.61 -0.96 -3.20
CA VAL A 76 26.46 -2.13 -2.92
C VAL A 76 27.76 -2.07 -3.74
N GLY A 77 28.81 -2.72 -3.25
CA GLY A 77 30.15 -2.65 -3.84
C GLY A 77 30.93 -1.37 -3.48
N ASP A 78 32.07 -1.16 -4.16
CA ASP A 78 33.05 -0.11 -3.81
C ASP A 78 33.50 0.76 -5.00
N ALA A 79 32.86 0.63 -6.16
CA ALA A 79 33.17 1.47 -7.31
C ALA A 79 32.78 2.94 -7.06
N THR A 80 33.66 3.87 -7.44
CA THR A 80 33.40 5.32 -7.40
C THR A 80 32.92 5.87 -8.73
N ASP A 81 33.10 5.12 -9.81
CA ASP A 81 32.54 5.39 -11.13
C ASP A 81 31.54 4.27 -11.43
N VAL A 82 30.26 4.62 -11.49
CA VAL A 82 29.17 3.65 -11.58
C VAL A 82 28.22 4.00 -12.71
N ARG A 83 27.78 2.96 -13.41
CA ARG A 83 26.60 3.07 -14.27
C ARG A 83 25.38 3.21 -13.38
N VAL A 84 24.53 4.16 -13.72
CA VAL A 84 23.27 4.36 -13.02
C VAL A 84 22.14 4.53 -14.02
N SER A 85 21.05 3.83 -13.76
CA SER A 85 19.72 4.14 -14.27
C SER A 85 18.89 4.80 -13.17
N VAL A 86 18.15 5.83 -13.55
CA VAL A 86 17.13 6.46 -12.69
C VAL A 86 15.81 6.50 -13.44
N GLY A 87 14.75 6.10 -12.75
CA GLY A 87 13.38 6.31 -13.18
C GLY A 87 12.94 7.71 -12.77
N ILE A 88 12.55 8.54 -13.74
CA ILE A 88 12.04 9.90 -13.47
C ILE A 88 10.57 9.93 -13.89
N PRO A 89 9.62 9.89 -12.94
CA PRO A 89 8.20 10.02 -13.24
C PRO A 89 7.82 11.49 -13.46
N PHE A 90 6.84 11.73 -14.32
CA PHE A 90 6.38 13.07 -14.72
C PHE A 90 4.87 13.20 -14.51
N PRO A 91 4.41 14.36 -14.01
CA PRO A 91 2.99 14.67 -14.00
C PRO A 91 2.40 14.66 -15.43
N PRO A 92 1.08 14.49 -15.58
CA PRO A 92 0.41 14.57 -16.87
C PRO A 92 0.74 15.86 -17.62
N SER A 93 0.86 15.78 -18.93
CA SER A 93 1.16 16.90 -19.84
C SER A 93 2.53 17.58 -19.69
N VAL A 94 3.35 17.21 -18.71
CA VAL A 94 4.65 17.88 -18.47
C VAL A 94 5.70 17.53 -19.52
N LEU A 95 5.79 16.25 -19.92
CA LEU A 95 6.79 15.79 -20.87
C LEU A 95 6.14 15.04 -22.04
N ARG A 96 6.45 15.40 -23.28
CA ARG A 96 5.97 14.71 -24.49
C ARG A 96 7.09 14.13 -25.36
N ASP A 97 8.32 14.59 -25.16
CA ASP A 97 9.47 14.20 -25.96
C ASP A 97 10.69 14.02 -25.06
N VAL A 98 11.27 12.82 -25.06
CA VAL A 98 12.46 12.47 -24.27
C VAL A 98 13.70 13.27 -24.67
N GLN A 99 13.72 13.84 -25.87
CA GLN A 99 14.82 14.71 -26.30
C GLN A 99 14.86 16.01 -25.50
N GLN A 100 13.76 16.41 -24.86
CA GLN A 100 13.71 17.61 -24.01
C GLN A 100 14.30 17.38 -22.61
N ILE A 101 14.77 16.16 -22.30
CA ILE A 101 15.38 15.82 -21.01
C ILE A 101 16.90 15.77 -21.15
N ARG A 102 17.56 16.56 -20.32
CA ARG A 102 19.01 16.58 -20.12
C ARG A 102 19.35 16.17 -18.70
N ILE A 103 20.50 15.54 -18.53
CA ILE A 103 21.09 15.30 -17.20
C ILE A 103 22.24 16.27 -17.03
N LEU A 104 22.25 16.97 -15.91
CA LEU A 104 23.26 17.97 -15.56
C LEU A 104 24.07 17.48 -14.35
N ASP A 105 25.36 17.83 -14.31
CA ASP A 105 26.16 17.72 -13.09
C ASP A 105 25.78 18.81 -12.07
N ALA A 106 26.38 18.76 -10.87
CA ALA A 106 26.17 19.76 -9.83
C ALA A 106 26.58 21.20 -10.22
N SER A 107 27.42 21.36 -11.25
CA SER A 107 27.84 22.67 -11.78
C SER A 107 26.92 23.17 -12.89
N GLY A 108 25.91 22.39 -13.30
CA GLY A 108 24.98 22.72 -14.37
C GLY A 108 25.45 22.35 -15.77
N ASN A 109 26.56 21.63 -15.91
CA ASN A 109 26.98 21.15 -17.22
C ASN A 109 26.19 19.92 -17.62
N GLU A 110 25.68 19.89 -18.86
CA GLU A 110 25.10 18.67 -19.40
C GLU A 110 26.15 17.55 -19.45
N ILE A 111 25.80 16.38 -18.96
CA ILE A 111 26.62 15.16 -19.02
C ILE A 111 26.06 14.20 -20.07
N PRO A 112 26.91 13.33 -20.67
CA PRO A 112 26.44 12.33 -21.62
C PRO A 112 25.43 11.37 -20.97
N SER A 113 24.25 11.24 -21.57
CA SER A 113 23.18 10.37 -21.05
C SER A 113 22.33 9.74 -22.15
N HIS A 114 21.72 8.61 -21.83
CA HIS A 114 20.70 7.96 -22.65
C HIS A 114 19.34 8.12 -21.95
N VAL A 115 18.32 8.58 -22.66
CA VAL A 115 16.97 8.76 -22.06
C VAL A 115 15.92 8.11 -22.94
N THR A 116 15.13 7.22 -22.35
CA THR A 116 14.03 6.49 -23.01
C THR A 116 12.75 6.61 -22.22
N ALA A 117 11.62 6.80 -22.91
CA ALA A 117 10.31 6.75 -22.27
C ALA A 117 10.00 5.31 -21.87
N THR A 118 9.55 5.11 -20.64
CA THR A 118 9.21 3.78 -20.09
C THR A 118 7.72 3.63 -19.85
N LEU A 119 7.03 4.72 -19.50
CA LEU A 119 5.59 4.74 -19.24
C LEU A 119 4.92 5.95 -19.89
N LEU A 120 3.65 5.81 -20.26
CA LEU A 120 2.80 6.88 -20.77
C LEU A 120 1.55 7.08 -19.91
N TRP A 121 0.98 8.26 -19.94
CA TRP A 121 -0.35 8.55 -19.39
C TRP A 121 -1.45 8.02 -20.32
N TYR A 122 -1.60 6.69 -20.40
CA TYR A 122 -2.48 6.01 -21.36
C TYR A 122 -3.95 6.45 -21.29
N ALA A 123 -4.49 6.64 -20.08
CA ALA A 123 -5.87 7.08 -19.87
C ALA A 123 -6.06 8.61 -19.81
N ARG A 124 -5.03 9.37 -20.21
CA ARG A 124 -5.08 10.83 -20.31
C ARG A 124 -4.49 11.25 -21.66
N ASP A 125 -3.63 12.24 -21.65
CA ASP A 125 -3.13 12.90 -22.84
C ASP A 125 -1.95 12.18 -23.54
N ARG A 126 -1.65 10.94 -23.11
CA ARG A 126 -0.53 10.11 -23.58
C ARG A 126 0.82 10.81 -23.49
N SER A 127 0.97 11.82 -22.63
CA SER A 127 2.28 12.37 -22.32
C SER A 127 3.13 11.29 -21.65
N ILE A 128 4.44 11.47 -21.67
CA ILE A 128 5.37 10.58 -21.00
C ILE A 128 5.10 10.66 -19.49
N ARG A 129 4.86 9.50 -18.88
CA ARG A 129 4.63 9.34 -17.45
C ARG A 129 5.91 9.01 -16.70
N ALA A 130 6.84 8.29 -17.34
CA ALA A 130 8.16 8.07 -16.78
C ALA A 130 9.19 7.88 -17.89
N VAL A 131 10.43 8.25 -17.59
CA VAL A 131 11.60 7.90 -18.40
C VAL A 131 12.59 7.11 -17.56
N ARG A 132 13.40 6.30 -18.23
CA ARG A 132 14.69 5.85 -17.73
C ARG A 132 15.76 6.79 -18.27
N ALA A 133 16.54 7.40 -17.38
CA ALA A 133 17.76 8.12 -17.74
C ALA A 133 18.98 7.32 -17.27
N GLN A 134 19.94 7.10 -18.18
CA GLN A 134 21.15 6.32 -17.92
C GLN A 134 22.39 7.19 -18.15
N PHE A 135 23.30 7.20 -17.19
CA PHE A 135 24.56 7.95 -17.28
C PHE A 135 25.65 7.33 -16.39
N GLN A 136 26.88 7.80 -16.56
CA GLN A 136 27.98 7.44 -15.67
C GLN A 136 28.03 8.44 -14.51
N ALA A 137 27.91 7.95 -13.29
CA ALA A 137 27.98 8.77 -12.09
C ALA A 137 29.32 8.61 -11.39
N GLN A 138 29.96 9.74 -11.10
CA GLN A 138 31.09 9.83 -10.19
C GLN A 138 30.57 10.04 -8.76
N LEU A 139 31.04 9.22 -7.83
CA LEU A 139 30.65 9.23 -6.44
C LEU A 139 31.81 9.71 -5.56
N VAL A 140 31.55 10.73 -4.75
CA VAL A 140 32.45 11.25 -3.72
C VAL A 140 31.89 10.82 -2.37
N LYS A 141 32.66 10.04 -1.60
CA LYS A 141 32.22 9.45 -0.32
C LYS A 141 30.91 8.64 -0.45
N GLY A 142 30.71 8.01 -1.61
CA GLY A 142 29.55 7.17 -1.89
C GLY A 142 28.33 7.93 -2.44
N GLU A 143 28.42 9.23 -2.73
CA GLU A 143 27.31 10.00 -3.30
C GLU A 143 27.73 10.90 -4.46
N GLY A 144 26.82 11.16 -5.38
CA GLY A 144 26.98 12.15 -6.45
C GLY A 144 25.68 12.94 -6.66
N THR A 145 25.79 14.26 -6.85
CA THR A 145 24.64 15.14 -7.09
C THR A 145 24.53 15.51 -8.56
N TYR A 146 23.35 15.28 -9.12
CA TYR A 146 22.98 15.56 -10.49
C TYR A 146 21.60 16.22 -10.52
N TYR A 147 21.19 16.65 -11.72
CA TYR A 147 19.86 17.22 -11.95
C TYR A 147 19.31 16.73 -13.27
N PHE A 148 17.99 16.62 -13.38
CA PHE A 148 17.35 16.61 -14.69
C PHE A 148 16.85 18.01 -15.03
N ALA A 149 16.98 18.39 -16.29
CA ALA A 149 16.51 19.67 -16.80
C ALA A 149 15.59 19.45 -18.01
N MET A 150 14.57 20.29 -18.12
CA MET A 150 13.55 20.21 -19.16
C MET A 150 13.56 21.46 -20.05
N GLY A 151 12.98 21.35 -21.25
CA GLY A 151 12.68 22.50 -22.13
C GLY A 151 13.81 22.92 -23.06
N LYS A 152 14.95 22.22 -23.04
CA LYS A 152 16.00 22.33 -24.05
C LYS A 152 16.37 20.93 -24.56
N PRO A 153 16.58 20.75 -25.87
CA PRO A 153 17.00 19.46 -26.41
C PRO A 153 18.34 18.99 -25.83
N ARG A 154 18.46 17.67 -25.60
CA ARG A 154 19.71 16.99 -25.26
C ARG A 154 20.70 17.07 -26.42
N THR A 155 21.95 17.34 -26.08
CA THR A 155 23.07 17.49 -27.03
C THR A 155 24.17 16.46 -26.81
N LYS A 156 24.21 15.80 -25.64
CA LYS A 156 25.17 14.75 -25.30
C LYS A 156 24.48 13.40 -25.11
N ASP A 157 24.27 12.70 -26.22
CA ASP A 157 23.67 11.35 -26.21
C ASP A 157 24.74 10.26 -26.13
N ILE A 158 24.43 9.17 -25.44
CA ILE A 158 25.22 7.93 -25.42
C ILE A 158 24.32 6.72 -25.68
N PRO A 159 24.87 5.58 -26.11
CA PRO A 159 24.12 4.33 -26.14
C PRO A 159 23.66 3.93 -24.73
N GLY A 160 22.42 3.51 -24.61
CA GLY A 160 21.90 2.90 -23.40
C GLY A 160 22.47 1.50 -23.16
N TRP A 161 22.18 0.94 -21.99
CA TRP A 161 22.54 -0.43 -21.64
C TRP A 161 21.39 -1.15 -20.92
N PRO A 162 21.31 -2.49 -21.00
CA PRO A 162 20.34 -3.27 -20.23
C PRO A 162 20.51 -3.07 -18.72
N TYR A 163 19.42 -2.88 -17.98
CA TYR A 163 19.44 -2.66 -16.52
C TYR A 163 20.12 -3.81 -15.76
N VAL A 164 20.01 -5.05 -16.25
CA VAL A 164 20.68 -6.24 -15.67
C VAL A 164 22.21 -6.11 -15.56
N GLN A 165 22.83 -5.19 -16.31
CA GLN A 165 24.27 -4.90 -16.21
C GLN A 165 24.64 -4.05 -14.99
N GLU A 166 23.68 -3.40 -14.35
CA GLU A 166 23.84 -2.64 -13.10
C GLU A 166 23.66 -3.51 -11.86
N LEU A 167 23.09 -4.71 -12.04
CA LEU A 167 22.72 -5.59 -10.94
C LEU A 167 23.89 -6.42 -10.42
N VAL A 168 24.15 -6.31 -9.11
CA VAL A 168 25.16 -7.09 -8.39
C VAL A 168 24.54 -7.76 -7.16
N PRO A 169 25.04 -8.95 -6.75
CA PRO A 169 24.54 -9.61 -5.53
C PRO A 169 24.80 -8.77 -4.28
N ASP A 170 23.79 -8.61 -3.43
CA ASP A 170 23.91 -8.05 -2.09
C ASP A 170 24.32 -9.10 -1.05
N ALA A 171 24.24 -8.72 0.24
CA ALA A 171 24.56 -9.60 1.37
C ALA A 171 23.59 -10.80 1.51
N ASN A 172 22.38 -10.71 0.98
CA ASN A 172 21.38 -11.77 0.96
C ASN A 172 21.42 -12.59 -0.35
N GLY A 173 22.32 -12.25 -1.28
CA GLY A 173 22.44 -12.88 -2.59
C GLY A 173 21.32 -12.48 -3.57
N VAL A 174 20.55 -11.44 -3.24
CA VAL A 174 19.61 -10.81 -4.17
C VAL A 174 20.41 -9.91 -5.11
N ARG A 175 20.09 -9.94 -6.40
CA ARG A 175 20.76 -9.06 -7.36
C ARG A 175 20.05 -7.71 -7.35
N VAL A 176 20.73 -6.67 -6.89
CA VAL A 176 20.22 -5.30 -6.71
C VAL A 176 21.11 -4.32 -7.47
N ALA A 177 20.63 -3.11 -7.75
CA ALA A 177 21.45 -2.11 -8.44
C ALA A 177 22.67 -1.71 -7.61
N ALA A 178 23.86 -1.62 -8.23
CA ALA A 178 25.09 -1.22 -7.53
C ALA A 178 25.03 0.22 -6.99
N ALA A 179 24.27 1.08 -7.66
CA ALA A 179 23.96 2.43 -7.24
C ALA A 179 22.46 2.69 -7.42
N LEU A 180 21.88 3.48 -6.52
CA LEU A 180 20.48 3.90 -6.57
C LEU A 180 20.39 5.41 -6.58
N ALA A 181 19.45 5.94 -7.34
CA ALA A 181 19.23 7.38 -7.45
C ALA A 181 17.94 7.77 -6.70
N THR A 182 18.05 8.72 -5.77
CA THR A 182 16.89 9.33 -5.12
C THR A 182 16.47 10.62 -5.81
N LEU A 183 15.17 10.90 -5.79
CA LEU A 183 14.54 12.13 -6.26
C LEU A 183 13.83 12.83 -5.11
N GLU A 184 13.56 14.12 -5.27
CA GLU A 184 12.84 14.88 -4.25
C GLU A 184 11.40 14.38 -4.07
N PRO A 185 10.92 14.20 -2.82
CA PRO A 185 9.57 13.69 -2.56
C PRO A 185 8.48 14.62 -3.11
N ALA A 186 8.74 15.93 -3.19
CA ALA A 186 7.83 16.89 -3.83
C ALA A 186 7.60 16.56 -5.31
N TRP A 187 8.66 16.22 -6.05
CA TRP A 187 8.56 15.79 -7.44
C TRP A 187 7.86 14.44 -7.57
N LEU A 188 8.28 13.46 -6.76
CA LEU A 188 7.70 12.11 -6.76
C LEU A 188 6.20 12.15 -6.48
N CYS A 189 5.74 12.91 -5.49
CA CYS A 189 4.32 13.06 -5.18
C CYS A 189 3.55 13.80 -6.29
N ALA A 190 4.13 14.87 -6.85
CA ALA A 190 3.51 15.62 -7.96
C ALA A 190 3.38 14.78 -9.23
N SER A 191 4.26 13.79 -9.42
CA SER A 191 4.23 12.90 -10.58
C SER A 191 3.01 11.99 -10.64
N LEU A 192 2.27 11.82 -9.54
CA LEU A 192 1.10 10.92 -9.45
C LEU A 192 1.41 9.44 -9.79
N ILE A 193 2.68 9.01 -9.75
CA ILE A 193 3.04 7.63 -10.13
C ILE A 193 2.37 6.58 -9.24
N ALA A 194 2.27 6.83 -7.93
CA ALA A 194 1.51 6.02 -6.96
C ALA A 194 0.17 6.68 -6.58
N GLY A 195 -0.49 7.31 -7.57
CA GLY A 195 -1.67 8.14 -7.36
C GLY A 195 -1.36 9.45 -6.62
N PRO A 196 -2.39 10.22 -6.23
CA PRO A 196 -2.23 11.41 -5.40
C PRO A 196 -1.53 11.07 -4.07
N GLN A 197 -0.45 11.79 -3.78
CA GLN A 197 0.31 11.67 -2.55
C GLN A 197 0.71 13.05 -2.07
N VAL A 198 1.17 13.13 -0.82
CA VAL A 198 1.78 14.34 -0.27
C VAL A 198 3.14 14.00 0.34
N PRO A 199 4.17 14.85 0.14
CA PRO A 199 5.44 14.69 0.84
C PRO A 199 5.18 14.65 2.35
N ALA A 200 5.79 13.69 3.04
CA ALA A 200 5.67 13.57 4.49
C ALA A 200 6.45 14.72 5.15
N PRO A 201 5.79 15.69 5.80
CA PRO A 201 6.50 16.71 6.55
C PRO A 201 7.17 16.09 7.78
N LYS A 202 8.19 16.78 8.29
CA LYS A 202 8.87 16.38 9.52
C LYS A 202 7.84 16.27 10.67
N GLY A 203 7.80 15.11 11.31
CA GLY A 203 6.94 14.85 12.46
C GLY A 203 5.50 14.42 12.12
N GLU A 204 5.17 14.13 10.86
CA GLU A 204 3.88 13.54 10.51
C GLU A 204 3.67 12.21 11.24
N ALA A 205 2.53 12.06 11.93
CA ALA A 205 2.24 10.89 12.75
C ALA A 205 2.28 9.57 11.96
N TYR A 206 1.67 9.54 10.77
CA TYR A 206 1.67 8.34 9.93
C TYR A 206 3.07 7.98 9.43
N ALA A 207 3.85 8.95 8.93
CA ALA A 207 5.24 8.71 8.53
C ALA A 207 6.11 8.20 9.70
N ASN A 208 5.91 8.72 10.92
CA ASN A 208 6.58 8.21 12.11
C ASN A 208 6.16 6.78 12.45
N TYR A 209 4.87 6.45 12.28
CA TYR A 209 4.34 5.10 12.46
C TYR A 209 5.02 4.11 11.48
N VAL A 210 5.02 4.44 10.19
CA VAL A 210 5.68 3.65 9.13
C VAL A 210 7.17 3.48 9.44
N SER A 211 7.87 4.57 9.81
CA SER A 211 9.29 4.51 10.16
C SER A 211 9.55 3.64 11.38
N THR A 212 8.66 3.64 12.37
CA THR A 212 8.82 2.80 13.57
C THR A 212 8.61 1.33 13.22
N GLN A 213 7.61 1.00 12.38
CA GLN A 213 7.45 -0.37 11.88
C GLN A 213 8.65 -0.81 11.03
N PHE A 214 9.19 0.11 10.23
CA PHE A 214 10.32 -0.18 9.36
C PHE A 214 11.58 -0.62 10.13
N GLU A 215 11.79 -0.19 11.38
CA GLU A 215 12.96 -0.63 12.16
C GLU A 215 13.06 -2.15 12.28
N TRP A 216 11.94 -2.84 12.48
CA TRP A 216 11.89 -4.31 12.46
C TRP A 216 11.61 -4.87 11.06
N ALA A 217 10.84 -4.16 10.23
CA ALA A 217 10.45 -4.64 8.91
C ALA A 217 11.53 -4.47 7.84
N ARG A 218 12.59 -3.69 8.06
CA ARG A 218 13.64 -3.38 7.07
C ARG A 218 14.39 -4.60 6.57
N LYS A 219 14.56 -5.60 7.42
CA LYS A 219 15.19 -6.87 7.04
C LYS A 219 14.24 -7.61 6.09
N LEU A 220 14.64 -7.78 4.82
CA LEU A 220 14.99 -9.13 4.38
C LEU A 220 14.15 -10.34 4.85
N PRO A 221 12.81 -10.47 4.71
CA PRO A 221 12.09 -11.63 5.26
C PRO A 221 12.21 -12.85 4.32
N ALA A 222 13.45 -13.27 4.09
CA ALA A 222 13.80 -14.33 3.14
C ALA A 222 13.50 -15.74 3.67
N ASP A 223 13.10 -15.87 4.94
CA ASP A 223 12.76 -17.10 5.65
C ASP A 223 11.26 -17.24 5.99
N ASP A 224 10.44 -16.22 5.69
CA ASP A 224 9.00 -16.22 5.94
C ASP A 224 8.23 -15.79 4.69
N HIS A 225 7.66 -16.76 3.98
CA HIS A 225 6.85 -16.50 2.80
C HIS A 225 5.56 -15.73 3.12
N THR A 226 5.04 -15.83 4.34
CA THR A 226 3.81 -15.14 4.71
C THR A 226 4.01 -13.63 4.82
N ALA A 227 5.25 -13.18 5.05
CA ALA A 227 5.65 -11.77 5.13
C ALA A 227 5.51 -11.01 3.80
N TRP A 228 5.21 -11.70 2.70
CA TRP A 228 5.02 -11.13 1.36
C TRP A 228 3.54 -10.94 0.99
N LEU A 229 2.64 -11.33 1.88
CA LEU A 229 1.22 -11.02 1.73
C LEU A 229 0.99 -9.50 1.81
N PHE A 230 0.08 -8.98 0.99
CA PHE A 230 -0.23 -7.55 0.84
C PHE A 230 0.88 -6.67 0.24
N ASP A 231 1.64 -7.19 -0.71
CA ASP A 231 2.54 -6.40 -1.57
C ASP A 231 3.59 -5.55 -0.82
N ARG A 232 4.62 -6.25 -0.34
CA ARG A 232 5.78 -5.64 0.32
C ARG A 232 6.54 -4.63 -0.58
N PRO A 233 6.91 -4.96 -1.84
CA PRO A 233 7.67 -4.01 -2.66
C PRO A 233 6.94 -2.68 -2.87
N SER A 234 5.65 -2.70 -3.21
CA SER A 234 4.88 -1.47 -3.42
C SER A 234 4.76 -0.65 -2.14
N THR A 235 4.61 -1.31 -0.98
CA THR A 235 4.61 -0.64 0.32
C THR A 235 5.89 0.19 0.53
N LEU A 236 7.05 -0.39 0.23
CA LEU A 236 8.35 0.27 0.39
C LEU A 236 8.57 1.39 -0.64
N PHE A 237 8.20 1.17 -1.90
CA PHE A 237 8.24 2.22 -2.92
C PHE A 237 7.35 3.42 -2.58
N LYS A 238 6.14 3.18 -2.06
CA LYS A 238 5.22 4.26 -1.64
C LYS A 238 5.76 5.02 -0.43
N ALA A 239 6.42 4.34 0.52
CA ALA A 239 7.13 5.00 1.62
C ALA A 239 8.28 5.89 1.10
N TYR A 240 9.05 5.40 0.12
CA TYR A 240 10.09 6.20 -0.56
C TYR A 240 9.50 7.43 -1.25
N ILE A 241 8.43 7.28 -2.05
CA ILE A 241 7.79 8.41 -2.78
C ILE A 241 7.47 9.59 -1.87
N ARG A 242 6.94 9.31 -0.67
CA ARG A 242 6.54 10.37 0.26
C ARG A 242 7.69 10.98 1.03
N THR A 243 8.81 10.27 1.20
CA THR A 243 9.88 10.68 2.13
C THR A 243 11.20 11.01 1.44
N GLY A 244 11.43 10.53 0.22
CA GLY A 244 12.72 10.61 -0.49
C GLY A 244 13.84 9.82 0.17
N ARG A 245 13.56 8.99 1.19
CA ARG A 245 14.61 8.30 1.94
C ARG A 245 15.21 7.14 1.15
N LEU A 246 16.55 7.11 1.10
CA LEU A 246 17.32 6.06 0.44
C LEU A 246 17.03 4.66 1.02
N ASP A 247 16.92 4.51 2.34
CA ASP A 247 16.77 3.20 2.97
C ASP A 247 15.44 2.50 2.62
N TYR A 248 14.37 3.26 2.39
CA TYR A 248 13.15 2.72 1.79
C TYR A 248 13.36 2.26 0.35
N LEU A 249 14.07 3.05 -0.47
CA LEU A 249 14.35 2.68 -1.86
C LEU A 249 15.25 1.43 -1.94
N GLN A 250 16.26 1.31 -1.08
CA GLN A 250 17.11 0.13 -0.98
C GLN A 250 16.31 -1.12 -0.63
N ALA A 251 15.46 -1.03 0.40
CA ALA A 251 14.61 -2.15 0.80
C ALA A 251 13.57 -2.49 -0.28
N ALA A 252 13.07 -1.50 -1.03
CA ALA A 252 12.15 -1.69 -2.14
C ALA A 252 12.81 -2.42 -3.31
N ASP A 253 14.01 -2.01 -3.73
CA ASP A 253 14.81 -2.65 -4.79
C ASP A 253 15.13 -4.11 -4.44
N GLU A 254 15.64 -4.35 -3.22
CA GLU A 254 15.90 -5.70 -2.72
C GLU A 254 14.63 -6.55 -2.67
N SER A 255 13.52 -5.99 -2.15
CA SER A 255 12.25 -6.72 -2.05
C SER A 255 11.66 -7.02 -3.43
N TYR A 256 11.78 -6.10 -4.39
CA TYR A 256 11.29 -6.27 -5.76
C TYR A 256 12.02 -7.42 -6.47
N HIS A 257 13.35 -7.42 -6.47
CA HIS A 257 14.12 -8.49 -7.10
C HIS A 257 13.93 -9.84 -6.40
N PHE A 258 13.83 -9.87 -5.07
CA PHE A 258 13.48 -11.11 -4.37
C PHE A 258 12.09 -11.60 -4.78
N TYR A 259 11.09 -10.72 -4.79
CA TYR A 259 9.72 -11.06 -5.16
C TYR A 259 9.65 -11.63 -6.59
N MET A 260 10.21 -10.91 -7.56
CA MET A 260 10.15 -11.27 -8.99
C MET A 260 10.90 -12.55 -9.31
N LYS A 261 12.00 -12.84 -8.60
CA LYS A 261 12.71 -14.13 -8.69
C LYS A 261 11.79 -15.34 -8.47
N TYR A 262 10.75 -15.19 -7.66
CA TYR A 262 9.81 -16.27 -7.34
C TYR A 262 8.52 -16.23 -8.16
N ILE A 263 8.36 -15.30 -9.10
CA ILE A 263 7.23 -15.29 -10.03
C ILE A 263 7.45 -16.32 -11.13
N LYS A 264 6.50 -17.25 -11.26
CA LYS A 264 6.54 -18.33 -12.22
C LYS A 264 6.33 -17.81 -13.63
N ARG A 265 7.24 -18.12 -14.55
CA ARG A 265 7.16 -17.70 -15.96
C ARG A 265 6.55 -18.76 -16.88
N ASP A 266 6.66 -20.03 -16.55
CA ASP A 266 6.19 -21.16 -17.37
C ASP A 266 4.76 -21.62 -17.01
N GLY A 267 4.15 -22.38 -17.92
CA GLY A 267 2.82 -22.96 -17.73
C GLY A 267 1.65 -22.02 -18.04
N MET A 268 0.45 -22.58 -18.05
CA MET A 268 -0.78 -21.83 -18.27
C MET A 268 -1.16 -21.01 -17.02
N PRO A 269 -1.79 -19.83 -17.16
CA PRO A 269 -2.18 -18.96 -16.04
C PRO A 269 -3.47 -19.41 -15.33
N PHE A 270 -3.60 -20.70 -15.03
CA PHE A 270 -4.71 -21.27 -14.26
C PHE A 270 -4.27 -22.56 -13.56
N SER A 271 -5.03 -22.97 -12.54
CA SER A 271 -4.79 -24.21 -11.79
C SER A 271 -4.84 -25.45 -12.70
N PRO A 272 -3.89 -26.39 -12.61
CA PRO A 272 -2.83 -26.50 -11.60
C PRO A 272 -1.47 -25.92 -12.04
N PHE A 273 -1.36 -25.27 -13.20
CA PHE A 273 -0.09 -24.82 -13.76
C PHE A 273 0.40 -23.50 -13.13
N CYS A 274 -0.52 -22.54 -13.02
CA CYS A 274 -0.35 -21.27 -12.32
C CYS A 274 0.88 -20.45 -12.77
N GLY A 275 1.08 -20.34 -14.08
CA GLY A 275 1.99 -19.34 -14.65
C GLY A 275 1.56 -17.93 -14.23
N GLY A 276 2.52 -17.06 -13.93
CA GLY A 276 2.30 -15.77 -13.27
C GLY A 276 2.15 -15.85 -11.74
N GLY A 277 2.12 -17.06 -11.18
CA GLY A 277 1.97 -17.33 -9.75
C GLY A 277 3.26 -17.18 -8.94
N TRP A 278 3.14 -16.94 -7.64
CA TRP A 278 4.30 -16.79 -6.74
C TRP A 278 4.70 -18.12 -6.09
N THR A 279 5.94 -18.54 -6.29
CA THR A 279 6.41 -19.90 -5.97
C THR A 279 7.06 -20.05 -4.60
N TYR A 280 7.41 -18.94 -3.95
CA TYR A 280 7.97 -18.99 -2.60
C TYR A 280 6.88 -19.45 -1.62
N GLY A 281 7.16 -20.51 -0.84
CA GLY A 281 6.13 -21.19 -0.03
C GLY A 281 5.37 -22.33 -0.75
N LYS A 282 5.64 -22.58 -2.04
CA LYS A 282 5.07 -23.69 -2.86
C LYS A 282 3.56 -23.57 -3.17
N GLU A 283 3.00 -22.37 -3.16
CA GLU A 283 1.58 -22.11 -3.44
C GLU A 283 1.40 -21.20 -4.68
N PRO A 284 1.88 -21.59 -5.88
CA PRO A 284 1.84 -20.72 -7.07
C PRO A 284 0.43 -20.34 -7.50
N CYS A 285 -0.57 -21.14 -7.14
CA CYS A 285 -1.96 -20.86 -7.45
C CYS A 285 -2.64 -19.94 -6.42
N ASP A 286 -1.92 -19.49 -5.38
CA ASP A 286 -2.46 -18.55 -4.43
C ASP A 286 -2.23 -17.11 -4.88
N VAL A 287 -3.24 -16.59 -5.59
CA VAL A 287 -3.20 -15.24 -6.18
C VAL A 287 -3.02 -14.12 -5.16
N LYS A 288 -3.24 -14.39 -3.86
CA LYS A 288 -3.02 -13.39 -2.81
C LYS A 288 -1.58 -12.85 -2.77
N TYR A 289 -0.63 -13.51 -3.41
CA TYR A 289 0.77 -13.09 -3.54
C TYR A 289 1.14 -12.54 -4.93
N VAL A 290 0.19 -12.33 -5.84
CA VAL A 290 0.44 -11.91 -7.23
C VAL A 290 0.11 -10.42 -7.38
N TYR A 291 1.12 -9.58 -7.64
CA TYR A 291 0.98 -8.12 -7.68
C TYR A 291 1.69 -7.55 -8.91
N VAL A 292 1.02 -6.64 -9.63
CA VAL A 292 1.59 -5.96 -10.80
C VAL A 292 2.15 -4.57 -10.45
N GLU A 293 1.64 -3.92 -9.40
CA GLU A 293 2.10 -2.60 -8.95
C GLU A 293 3.61 -2.50 -8.72
N PRO A 294 4.31 -3.52 -8.16
CA PRO A 294 5.76 -3.47 -7.98
C PRO A 294 6.53 -3.24 -9.28
N ILE A 295 6.06 -3.85 -10.38
CA ILE A 295 6.67 -3.73 -11.70
C ILE A 295 6.53 -2.29 -12.22
N LEU A 296 5.33 -1.72 -12.08
CA LEU A 296 5.05 -0.34 -12.47
C LEU A 296 5.94 0.64 -11.69
N LEU A 297 6.07 0.46 -10.38
CA LEU A 297 6.84 1.34 -9.51
C LEU A 297 8.34 1.19 -9.72
N ALA A 298 8.87 -0.03 -9.87
CA ALA A 298 10.28 -0.24 -10.19
C ALA A 298 10.66 0.42 -11.52
N LEU A 299 9.88 0.20 -12.58
CA LEU A 299 10.12 0.81 -13.89
C LEU A 299 10.08 2.35 -13.83
N ALA A 300 9.20 2.92 -13.01
CA ALA A 300 9.04 4.37 -12.91
C ALA A 300 10.06 5.06 -12.00
N LEU A 301 10.58 4.37 -10.98
CA LEU A 301 11.43 4.95 -9.92
C LEU A 301 12.90 4.58 -10.06
N THR A 302 13.22 3.41 -10.62
CA THR A 302 14.62 2.98 -10.87
C THR A 302 14.92 2.82 -12.37
N GLY A 303 13.88 2.68 -13.20
CA GLY A 303 14.05 2.38 -14.63
C GLY A 303 14.26 0.88 -14.91
N ASP A 304 13.95 0.02 -13.93
CA ASP A 304 14.15 -1.42 -14.04
C ASP A 304 13.08 -2.09 -14.93
N ASP A 305 13.52 -2.56 -16.10
CA ASP A 305 12.75 -3.37 -17.04
C ASP A 305 13.25 -4.83 -17.12
N SER A 306 14.13 -5.25 -16.21
CA SER A 306 14.85 -6.52 -16.31
C SER A 306 14.05 -7.73 -15.79
N GLU A 307 13.07 -7.50 -14.92
CA GLU A 307 12.35 -8.57 -14.22
C GLU A 307 11.00 -8.95 -14.84
N HIS A 308 10.54 -8.25 -15.87
CA HIS A 308 9.22 -8.47 -16.47
C HIS A 308 9.22 -8.38 -18.01
N ASP A 309 8.18 -8.92 -18.60
CA ASP A 309 7.83 -8.75 -20.01
C ASP A 309 6.30 -8.82 -20.16
N ALA A 310 5.80 -8.54 -21.36
CA ALA A 310 4.36 -8.52 -21.61
C ALA A 310 3.68 -9.89 -21.36
N GLU A 311 4.37 -10.99 -21.64
CA GLU A 311 3.83 -12.34 -21.44
C GLU A 311 3.68 -12.67 -19.96
N LEU A 312 4.65 -12.28 -19.13
CA LEU A 312 4.58 -12.48 -17.70
C LEU A 312 3.45 -11.66 -17.07
N VAL A 313 3.35 -10.37 -17.43
CA VAL A 313 2.29 -9.48 -16.92
C VAL A 313 0.90 -10.05 -17.29
N ASP A 314 0.74 -10.53 -18.52
CA ASP A 314 -0.51 -11.16 -18.96
C ASP A 314 -0.84 -12.38 -18.10
N LYS A 315 0.12 -13.28 -17.88
CA LYS A 315 -0.09 -14.45 -17.02
C LYS A 315 -0.51 -14.07 -15.59
N MET A 316 0.11 -13.04 -15.01
CA MET A 316 -0.25 -12.56 -13.66
C MET A 316 -1.70 -12.07 -13.62
N VAL A 317 -2.15 -11.31 -14.62
CA VAL A 317 -3.54 -10.81 -14.70
C VAL A 317 -4.54 -11.93 -14.98
N ILE A 318 -4.24 -12.82 -15.93
CA ILE A 318 -5.14 -13.93 -16.26
C ILE A 318 -5.24 -14.93 -15.09
N LEU A 319 -4.17 -15.12 -14.32
CA LEU A 319 -4.26 -15.93 -13.09
C LEU A 319 -5.24 -15.32 -12.07
N TRP A 320 -5.27 -13.99 -11.94
CA TRP A 320 -6.27 -13.27 -11.15
C TRP A 320 -7.69 -13.40 -11.69
N ARG A 321 -7.87 -13.49 -13.02
CA ARG A 321 -9.17 -13.76 -13.64
C ARG A 321 -9.71 -15.14 -13.25
N HIS A 322 -8.83 -16.14 -13.21
CA HIS A 322 -9.17 -17.48 -12.72
C HIS A 322 -9.13 -17.60 -11.20
N ASN A 323 -8.73 -16.53 -10.48
CA ASN A 323 -8.58 -16.49 -9.03
C ASN A 323 -7.66 -17.60 -8.46
N GLY A 324 -6.76 -18.11 -9.29
CA GLY A 324 -5.90 -19.24 -8.97
C GLY A 324 -6.68 -20.50 -8.56
N TRP A 325 -6.47 -20.98 -7.32
CA TRP A 325 -7.21 -22.10 -6.73
C TRP A 325 -8.53 -21.72 -6.04
N SER A 326 -8.88 -20.43 -6.00
CA SER A 326 -10.03 -19.95 -5.22
C SER A 326 -11.38 -20.00 -5.94
N GLY A 327 -11.41 -20.51 -7.18
CA GLY A 327 -12.59 -20.55 -8.04
C GLY A 327 -12.72 -19.28 -8.89
N GLU A 328 -13.22 -19.40 -10.12
CA GLU A 328 -13.22 -18.32 -11.12
C GLU A 328 -13.81 -17.01 -10.58
N ALA A 329 -13.13 -15.88 -10.86
CA ALA A 329 -13.65 -14.59 -10.45
C ALA A 329 -14.87 -14.21 -11.30
N GLY A 330 -15.90 -13.65 -10.69
CA GLY A 330 -17.15 -13.38 -11.37
C GLY A 330 -18.11 -12.49 -10.58
N PRO A 331 -19.32 -12.24 -11.12
CA PRO A 331 -20.39 -11.57 -10.41
C PRO A 331 -20.86 -12.40 -9.21
N TYR A 332 -21.08 -11.76 -8.06
CA TYR A 332 -21.65 -12.42 -6.89
C TYR A 332 -23.15 -12.65 -7.09
N THR A 333 -23.54 -13.87 -7.48
CA THR A 333 -24.89 -14.20 -7.94
C THR A 333 -25.70 -15.05 -6.98
N GLU A 334 -25.04 -15.69 -6.00
CA GLU A 334 -25.70 -16.51 -4.98
C GLU A 334 -25.06 -16.31 -3.59
N PRO A 335 -25.82 -16.37 -2.48
CA PRO A 335 -25.25 -16.14 -1.14
C PRO A 335 -24.19 -17.17 -0.70
N GLY A 336 -24.22 -18.35 -1.31
CA GLY A 336 -23.27 -19.45 -1.09
C GLY A 336 -22.05 -19.43 -2.02
N GLU A 337 -21.88 -18.37 -2.81
CA GLU A 337 -20.70 -18.19 -3.64
C GLU A 337 -19.51 -17.72 -2.79
N ARG A 338 -18.30 -18.24 -3.09
CA ARG A 338 -17.09 -17.83 -2.37
C ARG A 338 -16.70 -16.42 -2.79
N PHE A 339 -16.57 -15.53 -1.80
CA PHE A 339 -16.14 -14.16 -2.02
C PHE A 339 -15.31 -13.69 -0.84
N THR A 340 -14.16 -13.09 -1.12
CA THR A 340 -13.42 -12.31 -0.13
C THR A 340 -13.03 -10.98 -0.75
N GLU A 341 -13.03 -9.96 0.09
CA GLU A 341 -12.76 -8.59 -0.26
C GLU A 341 -11.32 -8.44 -0.77
N ARG A 342 -10.40 -9.22 -0.19
CA ARG A 342 -9.01 -9.32 -0.64
C ARG A 342 -8.91 -9.78 -2.11
N LEU A 343 -9.60 -10.85 -2.49
CA LEU A 343 -9.52 -11.37 -3.85
C LEU A 343 -10.13 -10.41 -4.87
N ALA A 344 -11.27 -9.80 -4.51
CA ALA A 344 -11.94 -8.83 -5.36
C ALA A 344 -11.07 -7.58 -5.55
N GLY A 345 -10.58 -6.99 -4.46
CA GLY A 345 -9.78 -5.77 -4.45
C GLY A 345 -8.39 -5.91 -5.06
N LEU A 346 -7.59 -6.87 -4.61
CA LEU A 346 -6.22 -7.04 -5.10
C LEU A 346 -6.18 -7.45 -6.58
N GLY A 347 -7.14 -8.28 -7.04
CA GLY A 347 -7.22 -8.59 -8.46
C GLY A 347 -7.71 -7.41 -9.32
N LEU A 348 -8.55 -6.51 -8.79
CA LEU A 348 -8.86 -5.24 -9.47
C LEU A 348 -7.60 -4.38 -9.61
N LEU A 349 -6.85 -4.27 -8.52
CA LEU A 349 -5.62 -3.48 -8.48
C LEU A 349 -4.53 -4.04 -9.40
N ALA A 350 -4.33 -5.36 -9.43
CA ALA A 350 -3.40 -6.01 -10.35
C ALA A 350 -3.78 -5.74 -11.82
N THR A 351 -5.07 -5.80 -12.14
CA THR A 351 -5.59 -5.60 -13.50
C THR A 351 -5.43 -4.14 -13.96
N ILE A 352 -5.78 -3.15 -13.11
CA ILE A 352 -5.65 -1.74 -13.50
C ILE A 352 -4.19 -1.31 -13.62
N ASN A 353 -3.30 -1.81 -12.74
CA ASN A 353 -1.86 -1.55 -12.84
C ASN A 353 -1.26 -2.16 -14.11
N ALA A 354 -1.75 -3.30 -14.59
CA ALA A 354 -1.32 -3.86 -15.87
C ALA A 354 -1.71 -2.96 -17.06
N TYR A 355 -2.89 -2.32 -17.02
CA TYR A 355 -3.25 -1.29 -17.99
C TYR A 355 -2.33 -0.06 -17.88
N GLU A 356 -2.05 0.44 -16.68
CA GLU A 356 -1.16 1.59 -16.49
C GLU A 356 0.28 1.31 -16.94
N LEU A 357 0.74 0.06 -16.80
CA LEU A 357 2.05 -0.41 -17.25
C LEU A 357 2.14 -0.54 -18.78
N THR A 358 1.12 -1.15 -19.40
CA THR A 358 1.22 -1.60 -20.81
C THR A 358 0.42 -0.77 -21.81
N GLY A 359 -0.62 -0.07 -21.36
CA GLY A 359 -1.61 0.59 -22.20
C GLY A 359 -2.58 -0.35 -22.92
N THR A 360 -2.52 -1.66 -22.63
CA THR A 360 -3.35 -2.69 -23.28
C THR A 360 -4.80 -2.57 -22.84
N THR A 361 -5.70 -2.24 -23.76
CA THR A 361 -7.13 -1.99 -23.46
C THR A 361 -7.87 -3.20 -22.90
N HIS A 362 -7.41 -4.42 -23.20
CA HIS A 362 -7.98 -5.64 -22.63
C HIS A 362 -7.97 -5.62 -21.09
N TYR A 363 -6.89 -5.15 -20.47
CA TYR A 363 -6.82 -5.04 -18.99
C TYR A 363 -7.80 -3.99 -18.47
N LEU A 364 -7.99 -2.88 -19.20
CA LEU A 364 -8.99 -1.88 -18.84
C LEU A 364 -10.43 -2.43 -18.90
N GLU A 365 -10.73 -3.29 -19.88
CA GLU A 365 -12.02 -3.98 -19.99
C GLU A 365 -12.26 -4.93 -18.82
N LEU A 366 -11.26 -5.75 -18.46
CA LEU A 366 -11.34 -6.64 -17.29
C LEU A 366 -11.54 -5.87 -15.97
N ALA A 367 -10.86 -4.72 -15.81
CA ALA A 367 -11.06 -3.86 -14.64
C ALA A 367 -12.49 -3.31 -14.58
N ARG A 368 -13.04 -2.84 -15.72
CA ARG A 368 -14.43 -2.36 -15.83
C ARG A 368 -15.46 -3.45 -15.55
N GLU A 369 -15.20 -4.67 -16.00
CA GLU A 369 -16.04 -5.84 -15.74
C GLU A 369 -16.12 -6.13 -14.24
N ARG A 370 -14.97 -6.15 -13.55
CA ARG A 370 -14.92 -6.34 -12.10
C ARG A 370 -15.58 -5.19 -11.31
N VAL A 371 -15.44 -3.94 -11.77
CA VAL A 371 -16.20 -2.80 -11.22
C VAL A 371 -17.70 -3.03 -11.36
N ASN A 372 -18.15 -3.59 -12.49
CA ASN A 372 -19.56 -3.93 -12.66
C ASN A 372 -20.04 -4.96 -11.63
N TRP A 373 -19.26 -6.04 -11.43
CA TRP A 373 -19.57 -7.07 -10.43
C TRP A 373 -19.68 -6.49 -9.03
N LEU A 374 -18.72 -5.64 -8.62
CA LEU A 374 -18.71 -5.00 -7.30
C LEU A 374 -19.89 -4.04 -7.11
N TYR A 375 -20.26 -3.30 -8.17
CA TYR A 375 -21.41 -2.40 -8.13
C TYR A 375 -22.72 -3.16 -7.96
N ASP A 376 -22.90 -4.24 -8.73
CA ASP A 376 -24.08 -5.07 -8.65
C ASP A 376 -24.15 -5.85 -7.32
N HIS A 377 -23.02 -6.31 -6.78
CA HIS A 377 -22.95 -7.00 -5.50
C HIS A 377 -23.42 -6.12 -4.34
N GLN A 378 -22.98 -4.86 -4.29
CA GLN A 378 -23.39 -3.93 -3.22
C GLN A 378 -24.89 -3.58 -3.31
N ARG A 379 -25.40 -3.31 -4.53
CA ARG A 379 -26.76 -2.81 -4.73
C ARG A 379 -27.84 -3.89 -4.85
N ASN A 380 -27.48 -5.04 -5.40
CA ASN A 380 -28.40 -6.12 -5.79
C ASN A 380 -27.96 -7.46 -5.18
N ASN A 381 -27.50 -7.45 -3.93
CA ASN A 381 -27.03 -8.66 -3.26
C ASN A 381 -28.04 -9.83 -3.38
N PRO A 382 -27.58 -11.04 -3.74
CA PRO A 382 -28.47 -12.16 -3.99
C PRO A 382 -29.20 -12.68 -2.73
N ASP A 383 -28.77 -12.28 -1.53
CA ASP A 383 -29.41 -12.66 -0.27
C ASP A 383 -30.77 -11.99 0.01
N LYS A 384 -31.14 -10.97 -0.78
CA LYS A 384 -32.39 -10.21 -0.66
C LYS A 384 -32.56 -9.47 0.68
N LEU A 385 -31.47 -9.19 1.38
CA LEU A 385 -31.48 -8.43 2.65
C LEU A 385 -31.37 -6.91 2.45
N GLY A 386 -31.38 -6.45 1.20
CA GLY A 386 -31.31 -5.04 0.82
C GLY A 386 -29.87 -4.51 0.69
N ASP A 387 -29.76 -3.30 0.15
CA ASP A 387 -28.52 -2.54 0.03
C ASP A 387 -28.23 -1.82 1.36
N ASP A 388 -27.16 -2.22 2.04
CA ASP A 388 -26.65 -1.55 3.24
C ASP A 388 -25.35 -0.77 3.01
N GLY A 389 -24.84 -0.78 1.78
CA GLY A 389 -23.56 -0.20 1.38
C GLY A 389 -22.35 -1.12 1.53
N SER A 390 -22.50 -2.40 1.91
CA SER A 390 -21.38 -3.35 1.98
C SER A 390 -21.33 -4.32 0.81
N TRP A 391 -20.17 -4.95 0.58
CA TRP A 391 -20.05 -6.13 -0.30
C TRP A 391 -20.44 -7.40 0.44
N ARG A 392 -21.69 -7.45 0.90
CA ARG A 392 -22.13 -8.46 1.87
C ARG A 392 -21.91 -9.90 1.38
N ASN A 393 -21.16 -10.68 2.13
CA ASN A 393 -20.80 -12.07 1.86
C ASN A 393 -21.02 -12.97 3.10
N SER A 394 -20.65 -14.24 2.98
CA SER A 394 -20.78 -15.25 4.03
C SER A 394 -19.54 -15.25 4.93
N TRP A 395 -19.74 -15.16 6.25
CA TRP A 395 -18.66 -15.38 7.22
C TRP A 395 -18.06 -16.78 7.09
N ASN A 396 -18.93 -17.80 6.96
CA ASN A 396 -18.47 -19.20 6.88
C ASN A 396 -17.53 -19.41 5.68
N LEU A 397 -17.93 -18.95 4.49
CA LEU A 397 -17.08 -19.09 3.30
C LEU A 397 -15.85 -18.17 3.33
N HIS A 398 -15.92 -17.06 4.06
CA HIS A 398 -14.79 -16.15 4.25
C HIS A 398 -13.67 -16.83 5.06
N GLU A 399 -14.04 -17.63 6.07
CA GLU A 399 -13.11 -18.42 6.89
C GLU A 399 -12.93 -19.88 6.41
N ASP A 400 -13.13 -20.11 5.11
CA ASP A 400 -12.95 -21.41 4.44
C ASP A 400 -13.77 -22.58 5.01
N ASP A 401 -14.89 -22.29 5.69
CA ASP A 401 -15.91 -23.27 6.09
C ASP A 401 -16.95 -23.47 4.98
N SER A 402 -17.71 -24.55 5.11
CA SER A 402 -18.89 -24.86 4.30
C SER A 402 -20.02 -23.86 4.51
N TRP A 403 -20.62 -23.42 3.40
CA TRP A 403 -21.79 -22.56 3.45
C TRP A 403 -22.99 -23.28 4.08
N ASN A 404 -23.58 -22.65 5.11
CA ASN A 404 -24.79 -23.12 5.75
C ASN A 404 -25.69 -21.92 6.09
N PRO A 405 -26.81 -21.71 5.38
CA PRO A 405 -27.65 -20.53 5.57
C PRO A 405 -28.23 -20.38 6.99
N ASP A 406 -28.40 -21.48 7.75
CA ASP A 406 -28.95 -21.43 9.11
C ASP A 406 -27.93 -20.92 10.14
N ARG A 407 -26.64 -21.03 9.84
CA ARG A 407 -25.53 -20.68 10.73
C ARG A 407 -24.71 -19.50 10.24
N ASP A 408 -24.84 -19.15 8.97
CA ASP A 408 -24.08 -18.08 8.33
C ASP A 408 -24.36 -16.73 8.99
N VAL A 409 -23.31 -15.91 9.04
CA VAL A 409 -23.38 -14.53 9.50
C VAL A 409 -23.11 -13.63 8.30
N ARG A 410 -24.19 -13.13 7.69
CA ARG A 410 -24.12 -12.24 6.52
C ARG A 410 -23.51 -10.92 6.93
N GLY A 411 -22.39 -10.53 6.33
CA GLY A 411 -21.65 -9.34 6.71
C GLY A 411 -20.53 -9.04 5.73
N THR A 412 -19.49 -8.37 6.19
CA THR A 412 -18.27 -8.08 5.43
C THR A 412 -17.13 -7.87 6.41
N SER A 413 -15.89 -8.11 6.00
CA SER A 413 -14.71 -7.75 6.77
C SER A 413 -14.34 -6.27 6.50
N PRO A 414 -14.42 -5.39 7.52
CA PRO A 414 -14.07 -3.99 7.35
C PRO A 414 -12.65 -3.77 6.82
N TRP A 415 -11.67 -4.44 7.42
CA TRP A 415 -10.27 -4.23 7.05
C TRP A 415 -9.92 -4.83 5.70
N MET A 416 -10.47 -6.01 5.35
CA MET A 416 -10.22 -6.55 4.02
C MET A 416 -10.90 -5.73 2.92
N SER A 417 -12.03 -5.06 3.22
CA SER A 417 -12.70 -4.13 2.30
C SER A 417 -11.82 -2.95 1.89
N GLU A 418 -10.78 -2.60 2.65
CA GLU A 418 -9.77 -1.63 2.21
C GLU A 418 -9.16 -2.01 0.86
N ASN A 419 -8.93 -3.30 0.60
CA ASN A 419 -8.38 -3.75 -0.68
C ASN A 419 -9.33 -3.45 -1.84
N ILE A 420 -10.65 -3.56 -1.62
CA ILE A 420 -11.65 -3.18 -2.63
C ILE A 420 -11.59 -1.68 -2.85
N ILE A 421 -11.60 -0.88 -1.78
CA ILE A 421 -11.56 0.58 -1.88
C ILE A 421 -10.29 1.04 -2.59
N ASP A 422 -9.16 0.39 -2.37
CA ASP A 422 -7.89 0.74 -3.02
C ASP A 422 -7.91 0.42 -4.51
N GLY A 423 -8.36 -0.79 -4.87
CA GLY A 423 -8.57 -1.16 -6.27
C GLY A 423 -9.56 -0.22 -6.98
N LEU A 424 -10.64 0.15 -6.30
CA LEU A 424 -11.63 1.10 -6.80
C LEU A 424 -11.03 2.50 -6.98
N TRP A 425 -10.28 3.00 -5.99
CA TRP A 425 -9.62 4.30 -6.05
C TRP A 425 -8.67 4.40 -7.25
N HIS A 426 -7.77 3.43 -7.42
CA HIS A 426 -6.87 3.38 -8.58
C HIS A 426 -7.65 3.28 -9.90
N THR A 427 -8.71 2.48 -9.94
CA THR A 427 -9.57 2.37 -11.13
C THR A 427 -10.30 3.68 -11.44
N TRP A 428 -10.75 4.43 -10.44
CA TRP A 428 -11.36 5.74 -10.64
C TRP A 428 -10.36 6.77 -11.17
N LEU A 429 -9.12 6.77 -10.67
CA LEU A 429 -8.04 7.64 -11.18
C LEU A 429 -7.68 7.41 -12.65
N VAL A 430 -8.03 6.25 -13.19
CA VAL A 430 -7.83 5.87 -14.59
C VAL A 430 -9.10 6.08 -15.42
N THR A 431 -10.29 5.79 -14.88
CA THR A 431 -11.53 5.70 -15.68
C THR A 431 -12.52 6.82 -15.46
N GLY A 432 -12.51 7.45 -14.29
CA GLY A 432 -13.53 8.41 -13.87
C GLY A 432 -14.92 7.78 -13.75
N ASP A 433 -15.02 6.46 -13.61
CA ASP A 433 -16.30 5.77 -13.50
C ASP A 433 -17.08 6.30 -12.29
N LYS A 434 -18.21 6.95 -12.57
CA LYS A 434 -19.03 7.65 -11.57
C LYS A 434 -19.67 6.70 -10.55
N ARG A 435 -19.74 5.41 -10.85
CA ARG A 435 -20.21 4.39 -9.92
C ARG A 435 -19.24 4.17 -8.76
N ILE A 436 -17.96 4.45 -8.96
CA ILE A 436 -16.93 4.19 -7.95
C ILE A 436 -17.08 5.11 -6.72
N PRO A 437 -17.20 6.44 -6.86
CA PRO A 437 -17.54 7.31 -5.74
C PRO A 437 -18.80 6.90 -4.99
N GLU A 438 -19.84 6.42 -5.70
CA GLU A 438 -21.06 5.90 -5.07
C GLU A 438 -20.75 4.70 -4.17
N MET A 439 -19.99 3.72 -4.67
CA MET A 439 -19.62 2.53 -3.88
C MET A 439 -18.79 2.86 -2.64
N ILE A 440 -17.80 3.74 -2.79
CA ILE A 440 -16.90 4.15 -1.69
C ILE A 440 -17.70 4.90 -0.61
N THR A 441 -18.57 5.84 -0.99
CA THR A 441 -19.39 6.57 -0.01
C THR A 441 -20.43 5.67 0.65
N ALA A 442 -21.04 4.73 -0.09
CA ALA A 442 -21.96 3.74 0.47
C ALA A 442 -21.27 2.87 1.54
N PHE A 443 -20.04 2.42 1.28
CA PHE A 443 -19.24 1.69 2.27
C PHE A 443 -18.84 2.56 3.48
N GLY A 444 -18.50 3.83 3.27
CA GLY A 444 -18.29 4.78 4.38
C GLY A 444 -19.51 4.90 5.30
N ARG A 445 -20.72 4.97 4.73
CA ARG A 445 -21.99 5.01 5.50
C ARG A 445 -22.24 3.70 6.23
N TYR A 446 -21.90 2.57 5.61
CA TYR A 446 -21.96 1.26 6.23
C TYR A 446 -21.03 1.19 7.45
N MET A 447 -19.78 1.60 7.30
CA MET A 447 -18.78 1.63 8.38
C MET A 447 -19.26 2.46 9.56
N GLU A 448 -19.76 3.68 9.35
CA GLU A 448 -20.25 4.51 10.45
C GLU A 448 -21.43 3.93 11.21
N ARG A 449 -22.27 3.11 10.55
CA ARG A 449 -23.44 2.51 11.18
C ARG A 449 -23.13 1.16 11.85
N TYR A 450 -22.25 0.36 11.26
CA TYR A 450 -22.11 -1.06 11.61
C TYR A 450 -20.67 -1.54 11.76
N GLY A 451 -19.68 -0.75 11.32
CA GLY A 451 -18.28 -1.19 11.22
C GLY A 451 -17.48 -1.07 12.52
N TRP A 452 -17.91 -0.24 13.46
CA TRP A 452 -17.15 0.09 14.67
C TRP A 452 -17.74 -0.54 15.93
N ILE A 453 -16.87 -0.99 16.82
CA ILE A 453 -17.25 -1.39 18.17
C ILE A 453 -17.45 -0.14 19.02
N ASP A 454 -18.57 -0.07 19.74
CA ASP A 454 -18.75 0.95 20.77
C ASP A 454 -17.83 0.63 21.95
N VAL A 455 -16.78 1.45 22.10
CA VAL A 455 -15.77 1.28 23.16
C VAL A 455 -16.36 1.31 24.57
N SER A 456 -17.56 1.89 24.76
CA SER A 456 -18.25 1.87 26.05
C SER A 456 -18.86 0.50 26.40
N THR A 457 -19.01 -0.38 25.40
CA THR A 457 -19.48 -1.76 25.62
C THR A 457 -18.35 -2.73 25.96
N ILE A 458 -17.08 -2.30 25.83
CA ILE A 458 -15.92 -3.09 26.21
C ILE A 458 -15.83 -3.14 27.74
N VAL A 459 -15.85 -4.35 28.31
CA VAL A 459 -15.85 -4.55 29.77
C VAL A 459 -14.44 -4.86 30.28
N GLN A 460 -14.18 -4.50 31.53
CA GLN A 460 -12.89 -4.75 32.16
C GLN A 460 -12.56 -6.26 32.16
N GLY A 461 -11.38 -6.61 31.63
CA GLY A 461 -10.93 -8.00 31.51
C GLY A 461 -11.35 -8.70 30.21
N HIS A 462 -12.08 -8.00 29.34
CA HIS A 462 -12.47 -8.47 28.01
C HIS A 462 -12.39 -7.33 27.00
N ASP A 463 -11.15 -6.91 26.71
CA ASP A 463 -10.83 -5.84 25.78
C ASP A 463 -10.11 -6.42 24.56
N TRP A 464 -10.79 -6.45 23.42
CA TRP A 464 -10.25 -6.99 22.16
C TRP A 464 -9.13 -6.12 21.58
N ARG A 465 -8.92 -4.90 22.07
CA ARG A 465 -7.89 -4.00 21.55
C ARG A 465 -6.48 -4.44 21.96
N ASN A 466 -5.51 -4.04 21.15
CA ASN A 466 -4.13 -4.07 21.58
C ASN A 466 -3.96 -3.15 22.81
N PRO A 467 -3.19 -3.58 23.84
CA PRO A 467 -2.92 -2.74 25.00
C PRO A 467 -2.32 -1.36 24.65
N CYS A 468 -1.52 -1.29 23.57
CA CYS A 468 -0.91 -0.05 23.10
C CYS A 468 -1.93 0.98 22.56
N SER A 469 -3.15 0.58 22.19
CA SER A 469 -4.17 1.49 21.67
C SER A 469 -4.76 2.41 22.75
N GLY A 470 -4.60 2.03 24.03
CA GLY A 470 -5.10 2.78 25.17
C GLY A 470 -6.63 2.76 25.31
N SER A 471 -7.13 3.32 26.41
CA SER A 471 -8.55 3.26 26.76
C SER A 471 -9.48 3.96 25.77
N ASN A 472 -8.97 4.95 25.03
CA ASN A 472 -9.72 5.70 24.02
C ASN A 472 -9.49 5.20 22.58
N GLY A 473 -8.67 4.15 22.40
CA GLY A 473 -8.39 3.58 21.10
C GLY A 473 -9.65 3.07 20.43
N GLN A 474 -9.84 3.42 19.16
CA GLN A 474 -10.93 2.89 18.34
C GLN A 474 -10.67 1.41 18.00
N ILE A 475 -11.73 0.71 17.62
CA ILE A 475 -11.66 -0.66 17.12
C ILE A 475 -12.82 -0.90 16.16
N ALA A 476 -12.49 -1.36 14.96
CA ALA A 476 -13.48 -1.88 14.02
C ALA A 476 -13.76 -3.35 14.35
N TRP A 477 -14.95 -3.84 14.02
CA TRP A 477 -15.21 -5.27 14.06
C TRP A 477 -14.28 -6.00 13.09
N TYR A 478 -13.81 -7.19 13.45
CA TYR A 478 -13.16 -8.08 12.48
C TYR A 478 -14.13 -8.50 11.36
N TRP A 479 -15.39 -8.72 11.74
CA TRP A 479 -16.53 -8.94 10.86
C TRP A 479 -17.69 -8.01 11.24
N ALA A 480 -18.11 -7.14 10.33
CA ALA A 480 -19.24 -6.25 10.55
C ALA A 480 -20.50 -6.80 9.89
N SER A 481 -21.68 -6.52 10.46
CA SER A 481 -22.95 -6.92 9.86
C SER A 481 -24.07 -5.95 10.24
N SER A 482 -24.91 -5.59 9.26
CA SER A 482 -26.17 -4.89 9.51
C SER A 482 -27.32 -5.83 9.95
N GLN A 483 -27.08 -7.15 9.98
CA GLN A 483 -28.10 -8.19 10.17
C GLN A 483 -27.85 -9.01 11.44
N ALA A 484 -26.59 -9.15 11.85
CA ALA A 484 -26.22 -9.87 13.05
C ALA A 484 -26.49 -9.02 14.30
N ASN A 485 -26.93 -9.69 15.37
CA ASN A 485 -26.97 -9.03 16.67
C ASN A 485 -25.56 -8.95 17.29
N HIS A 486 -25.41 -8.08 18.29
CA HIS A 486 -24.14 -7.87 18.96
C HIS A 486 -23.53 -9.16 19.51
N LYS A 487 -24.35 -10.08 20.07
CA LYS A 487 -23.83 -11.36 20.58
C LYS A 487 -23.12 -12.17 19.49
N LYS A 488 -23.71 -12.30 18.30
CA LYS A 488 -23.09 -13.04 17.19
C LYS A 488 -21.78 -12.39 16.74
N LEU A 489 -21.73 -11.06 16.71
CA LEU A 489 -20.52 -10.32 16.35
C LEU A 489 -19.43 -10.47 17.42
N ALA A 490 -19.79 -10.38 18.70
CA ALA A 490 -18.87 -10.62 19.82
C ALA A 490 -18.35 -12.06 19.83
N ASP A 491 -19.18 -13.06 19.51
CA ASP A 491 -18.74 -14.46 19.40
C ASP A 491 -17.69 -14.64 18.28
N ILE A 492 -17.80 -13.90 17.15
CA ILE A 492 -16.79 -13.87 16.08
C ILE A 492 -15.53 -13.12 16.53
N GLU A 493 -15.71 -11.97 17.17
CA GLU A 493 -14.59 -11.18 17.68
C GLU A 493 -13.76 -11.97 18.71
N ASP A 494 -14.42 -12.78 19.53
CA ASP A 494 -13.81 -13.67 20.50
C ASP A 494 -13.01 -14.81 19.88
N SER A 495 -13.42 -15.30 18.72
CA SER A 495 -12.74 -16.40 18.04
C SER A 495 -11.57 -15.93 17.18
N ASP A 496 -11.78 -14.87 16.40
CA ASP A 496 -10.87 -14.48 15.31
C ASP A 496 -10.50 -12.99 15.31
N GLY A 497 -11.25 -12.14 16.03
CA GLY A 497 -11.11 -10.69 15.99
C GLY A 497 -10.22 -10.05 17.05
N TRP A 498 -9.56 -10.84 17.91
CA TRP A 498 -8.61 -10.27 18.87
C TRP A 498 -7.57 -9.41 18.16
N TYR A 499 -7.41 -8.19 18.68
CA TYR A 499 -6.49 -7.19 18.14
C TYR A 499 -6.85 -6.70 16.74
N SER A 500 -8.13 -6.74 16.36
CA SER A 500 -8.66 -6.16 15.12
C SER A 500 -8.37 -4.66 14.97
N ASP A 501 -8.11 -3.95 16.07
CA ASP A 501 -7.62 -2.58 16.05
C ASP A 501 -6.22 -2.41 15.43
N ALA A 502 -5.43 -3.49 15.30
CA ALA A 502 -4.21 -3.49 14.51
C ALA A 502 -4.46 -3.19 13.03
N HIS A 503 -5.71 -3.35 12.57
CA HIS A 503 -6.16 -3.03 11.21
C HIS A 503 -6.75 -1.62 11.04
N ASN A 504 -6.79 -0.81 12.11
CA ASN A 504 -7.33 0.54 12.03
C ASN A 504 -6.47 1.48 11.15
N VAL A 505 -5.18 1.19 11.01
CA VAL A 505 -4.22 2.01 10.26
C VAL A 505 -4.63 2.10 8.79
N GLU A 506 -5.00 0.97 8.19
CA GLU A 506 -5.49 0.90 6.82
C GLU A 506 -6.93 1.40 6.69
N LEU A 507 -7.76 1.26 7.73
CA LEU A 507 -9.14 1.76 7.73
C LEU A 507 -9.26 3.28 7.66
N VAL A 508 -8.19 4.03 7.89
CA VAL A 508 -8.17 5.48 7.63
C VAL A 508 -8.40 5.77 6.15
N MET A 509 -7.89 4.92 5.23
CA MET A 509 -8.03 5.15 3.80
C MET A 509 -9.50 5.07 3.33
N PRO A 510 -10.28 4.00 3.62
CA PRO A 510 -11.69 3.95 3.28
C PRO A 510 -12.51 5.13 3.80
N MET A 511 -12.29 5.53 5.06
CA MET A 511 -13.02 6.65 5.65
C MET A 511 -12.63 8.00 5.01
N ALA A 512 -11.34 8.21 4.73
CA ALA A 512 -10.86 9.42 4.09
C ALA A 512 -11.31 9.51 2.62
N ALA A 513 -11.32 8.39 1.90
CA ALA A 513 -11.86 8.32 0.53
C ALA A 513 -13.37 8.59 0.51
N ALA A 514 -14.13 8.03 1.45
CA ALA A 514 -15.55 8.35 1.61
C ALA A 514 -15.78 9.84 1.91
N TYR A 515 -15.01 10.43 2.82
CA TYR A 515 -15.05 11.86 3.12
C TYR A 515 -14.77 12.73 1.88
N TYR A 516 -13.77 12.36 1.08
CA TYR A 516 -13.40 13.06 -0.15
C TYR A 516 -14.53 13.10 -1.19
N PHE A 517 -15.35 12.04 -1.29
CA PHE A 517 -16.46 11.95 -2.23
C PHE A 517 -17.82 12.38 -1.65
N GLU A 518 -17.99 12.36 -0.32
CA GLU A 518 -19.26 12.63 0.34
C GLU A 518 -19.68 14.10 0.26
N ARG A 519 -20.93 14.33 -0.14
CA ARG A 519 -21.50 15.67 -0.33
C ARG A 519 -22.56 16.02 0.71
N ASP A 520 -23.08 15.03 1.45
CA ASP A 520 -23.98 15.27 2.56
C ASP A 520 -23.18 15.82 3.76
N PRO A 521 -23.42 17.07 4.20
CA PRO A 521 -22.68 17.67 5.30
C PRO A 521 -22.75 16.90 6.62
N ALA A 522 -23.86 16.22 6.91
CA ALA A 522 -24.00 15.44 8.13
C ALA A 522 -23.14 14.17 8.08
N GLN A 523 -23.10 13.50 6.93
CA GLN A 523 -22.23 12.33 6.72
C GLN A 523 -20.76 12.74 6.71
N SER A 524 -20.40 13.84 6.02
CA SER A 524 -19.02 14.37 6.04
C SER A 524 -18.56 14.70 7.46
N ALA A 525 -19.43 15.28 8.30
CA ALA A 525 -19.12 15.56 9.70
C ALA A 525 -18.91 14.27 10.52
N ALA A 526 -19.72 13.23 10.29
CA ALA A 526 -19.54 11.93 10.93
C ALA A 526 -18.20 11.29 10.54
N TYR A 527 -17.88 11.26 9.24
CA TYR A 527 -16.60 10.75 8.75
C TYR A 527 -15.41 11.53 9.30
N LYS A 528 -15.49 12.86 9.36
CA LYS A 528 -14.41 13.67 9.93
C LYS A 528 -14.16 13.30 11.39
N LYS A 529 -15.22 13.15 12.19
CA LYS A 529 -15.12 12.70 13.58
C LYS A 529 -14.50 11.31 13.65
N ARG A 530 -14.89 10.38 12.77
CA ARG A 530 -14.31 9.04 12.72
C ARG A 530 -12.83 9.06 12.38
N ILE A 531 -12.46 9.77 11.32
CA ILE A 531 -11.10 9.97 10.86
C ILE A 531 -10.21 10.49 11.99
N ASP A 532 -10.67 11.52 12.71
CA ASP A 532 -9.92 12.07 13.84
C ASP A 532 -9.71 11.01 14.93
N ALA A 533 -10.74 10.22 15.24
CA ALA A 533 -10.65 9.15 16.22
C ALA A 533 -9.74 7.99 15.78
N VAL A 534 -9.78 7.57 14.51
CA VAL A 534 -8.95 6.46 14.01
C VAL A 534 -7.52 6.89 13.71
N SER A 535 -7.25 8.18 13.51
CA SER A 535 -5.89 8.71 13.32
C SER A 535 -4.99 8.49 14.55
N THR A 536 -5.57 8.23 15.73
CA THR A 536 -4.81 7.81 16.91
C THR A 536 -4.19 6.42 16.77
N SER A 537 -4.58 5.63 15.78
CA SER A 537 -3.97 4.33 15.44
C SER A 537 -2.53 4.46 14.94
N TYR A 538 -2.10 5.66 14.51
CA TYR A 538 -0.71 5.99 14.20
C TYR A 538 0.16 6.12 15.47
N ASN A 539 -0.06 5.22 16.43
CA ASN A 539 0.69 5.13 17.68
C ASN A 539 2.01 4.36 17.45
N THR A 540 3.13 5.00 17.75
CA THR A 540 4.46 4.40 17.61
C THR A 540 4.71 3.23 18.57
N GLU A 541 4.04 3.16 19.73
CA GLU A 541 4.09 1.98 20.60
C GLU A 541 3.45 0.77 19.90
N CYS A 542 2.30 0.97 19.26
CA CYS A 542 1.67 -0.09 18.45
C CYS A 542 2.49 -0.46 17.22
N ALA A 543 3.23 0.50 16.63
CA ALA A 543 4.13 0.25 15.52
C ALA A 543 5.31 -0.66 15.88
N GLN A 544 5.67 -0.80 17.16
CA GLN A 544 6.78 -1.67 17.59
C GLN A 544 6.40 -3.16 17.59
N ILE A 545 5.11 -3.50 17.53
CA ILE A 545 4.60 -4.87 17.53
C ILE A 545 4.84 -5.49 16.15
N GLY A 546 5.90 -6.29 16.06
CA GLY A 546 6.42 -6.87 14.82
C GLY A 546 6.39 -8.40 14.74
N GLU A 547 5.66 -9.12 15.61
CA GLU A 547 5.64 -10.59 15.56
C GLU A 547 5.00 -11.14 14.29
N THR A 548 4.11 -10.37 13.66
CA THR A 548 3.51 -10.72 12.37
C THR A 548 4.09 -9.86 11.26
N LEU A 549 5.09 -10.36 10.54
CA LEU A 549 5.89 -9.57 9.60
C LEU A 549 5.07 -8.93 8.46
N ARG A 550 4.05 -9.63 7.95
CA ARG A 550 3.13 -9.10 6.92
C ARG A 550 2.30 -7.89 7.40
N ARG A 551 2.29 -7.60 8.71
CA ARG A 551 1.65 -6.41 9.27
C ARG A 551 2.15 -5.12 8.66
N PHE A 552 3.46 -5.06 8.40
CA PHE A 552 4.06 -3.91 7.76
C PHE A 552 3.40 -3.61 6.40
N ASN A 553 3.05 -4.65 5.64
CA ASN A 553 2.49 -4.46 4.32
C ASN A 553 1.01 -4.05 4.39
N TRP A 554 0.16 -4.79 5.12
CA TRP A 554 -1.27 -4.48 5.15
C TRP A 554 -1.56 -3.13 5.80
N ASN A 555 -0.77 -2.70 6.79
CA ASN A 555 -0.96 -1.38 7.40
C ASN A 555 -0.57 -0.22 6.46
N ASN A 556 0.30 -0.44 5.47
CA ASN A 556 0.98 0.66 4.77
C ASN A 556 0.86 0.65 3.24
N ARG A 557 0.41 -0.44 2.62
CA ARG A 557 0.27 -0.57 1.16
C ARG A 557 -0.64 0.49 0.54
N GLY A 558 -1.84 0.66 1.10
CA GLY A 558 -2.85 1.61 0.63
C GLY A 558 -3.04 2.83 1.55
N ALA A 559 -2.58 2.78 2.81
CA ALA A 559 -2.87 3.84 3.78
C ALA A 559 -2.19 5.20 3.49
N GLY A 560 -1.10 5.21 2.71
CA GLY A 560 -0.34 6.44 2.42
C GLY A 560 -1.16 7.56 1.77
N VAL A 561 -2.10 7.21 0.87
CA VAL A 561 -2.96 8.20 0.18
C VAL A 561 -3.94 8.90 1.11
N ALA A 562 -4.25 8.29 2.27
CA ALA A 562 -5.10 8.94 3.27
C ALA A 562 -4.57 10.34 3.62
N MET A 563 -3.26 10.52 3.71
CA MET A 563 -2.68 11.81 4.06
C MET A 563 -2.94 12.89 2.99
N TRP A 564 -3.11 12.50 1.73
CA TRP A 564 -3.57 13.41 0.68
C TRP A 564 -5.06 13.70 0.81
N PHE A 565 -5.90 12.67 1.03
CA PHE A 565 -7.35 12.86 1.22
C PHE A 565 -7.68 13.80 2.38
N LEU A 566 -6.94 13.71 3.48
CA LEU A 566 -7.13 14.54 4.68
C LEU A 566 -6.86 16.03 4.44
N GLN A 567 -6.17 16.38 3.36
CA GLN A 567 -5.95 17.78 2.95
C GLN A 567 -7.05 18.29 2.01
N GLN A 568 -7.95 17.42 1.54
CA GLN A 568 -9.01 17.79 0.62
C GLN A 568 -10.28 18.21 1.36
N PRO A 569 -11.04 19.19 0.83
CA PRO A 569 -12.39 19.48 1.31
C PRO A 569 -13.33 18.29 1.06
N PRO A 570 -14.37 18.10 1.90
CA PRO A 570 -15.35 17.04 1.69
C PRO A 570 -16.08 17.26 0.36
N GLY A 571 -16.38 16.16 -0.34
CA GLY A 571 -17.10 16.19 -1.62
C GLY A 571 -16.32 16.77 -2.80
N SER A 572 -15.08 17.22 -2.60
CA SER A 572 -14.25 17.78 -3.67
C SER A 572 -13.94 16.76 -4.77
N GLY A 573 -13.97 15.46 -4.45
CA GLY A 573 -13.80 14.37 -5.41
C GLY A 573 -14.88 14.27 -6.47
N ALA A 574 -16.10 14.75 -6.18
CA ALA A 574 -17.19 14.74 -7.16
C ALA A 574 -16.98 15.73 -8.31
N THR A 575 -16.08 16.70 -8.13
CA THR A 575 -15.76 17.76 -9.11
C THR A 575 -14.28 17.81 -9.47
N ALA A 576 -13.48 16.85 -8.99
CA ALA A 576 -12.04 16.96 -9.03
C ALA A 576 -11.47 16.80 -10.45
N PRO A 577 -10.58 17.72 -10.88
CA PRO A 577 -9.88 17.60 -12.16
C PRO A 577 -8.84 16.47 -12.17
N VAL A 578 -8.59 15.82 -11.02
CA VAL A 578 -7.70 14.66 -10.92
C VAL A 578 -8.15 13.52 -11.85
N ALA A 579 -9.45 13.50 -12.21
CA ALA A 579 -10.08 12.59 -13.14
C ALA A 579 -10.43 13.27 -14.50
N THR A 580 -9.67 14.27 -14.97
CA THR A 580 -9.83 14.74 -16.37
C THR A 580 -9.28 13.68 -17.32
N HIS A 581 -10.17 12.78 -17.72
CA HIS A 581 -9.89 11.72 -18.68
C HIS A 581 -10.16 12.21 -20.09
N THR A 582 -9.27 11.88 -21.01
CA THR A 582 -9.65 11.75 -22.42
C THR A 582 -10.41 10.42 -22.54
N ALA A 583 -11.57 10.43 -23.19
CA ALA A 583 -12.17 9.16 -23.59
C ALA A 583 -11.13 8.44 -24.49
N PRO A 584 -10.86 7.14 -24.25
CA PRO A 584 -9.94 6.39 -25.09
C PRO A 584 -10.39 6.35 -26.55
#